data_AF-A0A379AGI2-F1
#
_entry.id   AF-A0A379AGI2-F1
#
_cell.length_a   1.000
_cell.length_b   1.000
_cell.length_c   1.000
_cell.angle_alpha   90.00
_cell.angle_beta   90.00
_cell.angle_gamma   90.00
#
_symmetry.space_group_name_H-M   'P 1'
#
loop_
_entity.id
_entity.type
_entity.pdbx_description
1 polymer ?
#
loop_
_entity_poly.entity_id
_entity_poly.type
_entity_poly.pdbx_seq_one_letter_code
_entity_poly.pdbx_strand_id
1 'polypeptide(L)'
;MTSAQLMGVSTRATTIKIYMLSTTLATLAGIVFSIYTSAGYALAGLGVELDAIASVVIGGTLLSGGVGTVLGTLFGVLIQGLIQTWINFDGTLSSWWTKIAIGILLFAFIALQRLLTVIWDRQQNAPVKRLPS
;
A
#
# COMPACT_ATOMS: atom_id res chain seq x y z
N MET A 1 -12.86 15.02 -20.01
CA MET A 1 -13.73 14.83 -18.83
C MET A 1 -13.43 13.46 -18.25
N THR A 2 -13.18 13.38 -16.95
CA THR A 2 -12.81 12.08 -16.32
C THR A 2 -14.05 11.19 -16.24
N SER A 3 -13.90 9.88 -16.46
CA SER A 3 -15.03 8.92 -16.46
C SER A 3 -15.85 9.00 -15.16
N ALA A 4 -15.22 9.33 -14.03
CA ALA A 4 -15.90 9.55 -12.75
C ALA A 4 -16.91 10.72 -12.77
N GLN A 5 -16.62 11.80 -13.51
CA GLN A 5 -17.53 12.93 -13.67
C GLN A 5 -18.74 12.57 -14.53
N LEU A 6 -18.56 11.70 -15.54
CA LEU A 6 -19.65 11.18 -16.37
C LEU A 6 -20.57 10.24 -15.59
N MET A 7 -20.04 9.58 -14.55
CA MET A 7 -20.80 8.73 -13.62
C MET A 7 -21.48 9.53 -12.49
N GLY A 8 -21.50 10.87 -12.56
CA GLY A 8 -22.14 11.73 -11.56
C GLY A 8 -21.42 11.82 -10.21
N VAL A 9 -20.22 11.23 -10.09
CA VAL A 9 -19.43 11.28 -8.86
C VAL A 9 -18.65 12.58 -8.80
N SER A 10 -18.94 13.38 -7.77
CA SER A 10 -18.16 14.56 -7.43
C SER A 10 -16.76 14.13 -6.94
N THR A 11 -15.78 14.07 -7.85
CA THR A 11 -14.39 13.75 -7.53
C THR A 11 -13.81 14.67 -6.45
N ARG A 12 -14.11 15.98 -6.52
CA ARG A 12 -13.66 16.97 -5.54
C ARG A 12 -14.10 16.65 -4.11
N ALA A 13 -15.39 16.37 -3.90
CA ALA A 13 -15.88 16.05 -2.55
C ALA A 13 -15.34 14.71 -2.04
N THR A 14 -15.20 13.70 -2.90
CA THR A 14 -14.63 12.40 -2.53
C THR A 14 -13.17 12.55 -2.10
N THR A 15 -12.35 13.28 -2.85
CA THR A 15 -10.96 13.57 -2.49
C THR A 15 -10.88 14.25 -1.12
N ILE A 16 -11.67 15.31 -0.91
CA ILE A 16 -11.68 16.04 0.38
C ILE A 16 -12.04 15.10 1.54
N LYS A 17 -13.09 14.29 1.39
CA LYS A 17 -13.53 13.34 2.43
C LYS A 17 -12.43 12.33 2.78
N ILE A 18 -11.73 11.78 1.78
CA ILE A 18 -10.65 10.82 2.00
C ILE A 18 -9.46 11.46 2.72
N TYR A 19 -9.06 12.68 2.32
CA TYR A 19 -7.99 13.39 3.01
C TYR A 19 -8.34 13.72 4.45
N MET A 20 -9.58 14.17 4.74
CA MET A 20 -10.02 14.39 6.12
C MET A 20 -10.03 13.10 6.94
N LEU A 21 -10.51 12.00 6.37
CA LEU A 21 -10.50 10.72 7.06
C LEU A 21 -9.06 10.25 7.36
N SER A 22 -8.15 10.37 6.40
CA SER A 22 -6.74 10.01 6.57
C SER A 22 -6.05 10.83 7.66
N THR A 23 -6.23 12.16 7.65
CA THR A 23 -5.60 13.03 8.66
C THR A 23 -6.18 12.79 10.06
N THR A 24 -7.49 12.60 10.19
CA THR A 24 -8.11 12.28 11.49
C THR A 24 -7.59 10.96 12.06
N LEU A 25 -7.45 9.92 11.24
CA LEU A 25 -6.87 8.64 11.64
C LEU A 25 -5.38 8.79 12.01
N ALA A 26 -4.60 9.53 11.23
CA ALA A 26 -3.18 9.78 11.50
C ALA A 26 -2.97 10.55 12.81
N THR A 27 -3.79 11.56 13.09
CA THR A 27 -3.76 12.30 14.36
C THR A 27 -4.12 11.41 15.53
N LEU A 28 -5.18 10.60 15.42
CA LEU A 28 -5.57 9.63 16.45
C LEU A 28 -4.45 8.63 16.72
N ALA A 29 -3.87 8.04 15.67
CA ALA A 29 -2.74 7.12 15.77
C ALA A 29 -1.54 7.79 16.46
N GLY A 30 -1.23 9.05 16.11
CA GLY A 30 -0.16 9.82 16.74
C GLY A 30 -0.38 10.09 18.23
N ILE A 31 -1.61 10.41 18.64
CA ILE A 31 -1.97 10.63 20.06
C ILE A 31 -1.82 9.32 20.84
N VAL A 32 -2.40 8.22 20.34
CA VAL A 32 -2.31 6.90 20.98
C VAL A 32 -0.86 6.45 21.08
N PHE A 33 -0.09 6.63 20.00
CA PHE A 33 1.32 6.32 19.96
C PHE A 33 2.13 7.13 20.98
N SER A 34 1.87 8.44 21.07
CA SER A 34 2.55 9.34 22.01
C SER A 34 2.31 8.93 23.47
N ILE A 35 1.08 8.54 23.82
CA ILE A 35 0.74 8.02 25.15
C ILE A 35 1.48 6.71 25.41
N TYR A 36 1.52 5.80 24.43
CA TYR A 36 2.18 4.50 24.57
C TYR A 36 3.68 4.63 24.83
N THR A 37 4.38 5.49 24.08
CA THR A 37 5.85 5.60 24.19
C THR A 37 6.31 6.49 25.34
N SER A 38 5.45 7.34 25.93
CA SER A 38 5.72 8.29 27.05
C SER A 38 6.92 9.25 26.88
N ALA A 39 7.68 9.14 25.80
CA ALA A 39 8.78 10.00 25.37
C ALA A 39 8.77 10.04 23.85
N GLY A 40 8.78 11.23 23.25
CA GLY A 40 8.74 11.41 21.80
C GLY A 40 9.98 10.85 21.10
N TYR A 41 10.01 9.55 20.84
CA TYR A 41 11.07 8.88 20.11
C TYR A 41 10.86 9.07 18.60
N ALA A 42 11.56 10.05 18.02
CA ALA A 42 11.40 10.43 16.61
C ALA A 42 11.67 9.28 15.62
N LEU A 43 12.47 8.28 16.03
CA LEU A 43 12.81 7.13 15.19
C LEU A 43 11.70 6.05 15.16
N ALA A 44 10.66 6.17 15.99
CA ALA A 44 9.58 5.17 16.03
C ALA A 44 8.73 5.10 14.76
N GLY A 45 8.65 6.19 14.00
CA GLY A 45 7.98 6.21 12.69
C GLY A 45 8.84 5.65 11.56
N LEU A 46 10.11 5.30 11.80
CA LEU A 46 10.98 4.86 10.72
C LEU A 46 10.59 3.47 10.19
N GLY A 47 10.16 3.46 8.93
CA GLY A 47 9.74 2.26 8.20
C GLY A 47 8.26 1.96 8.28
N VAL A 48 7.48 2.68 9.11
CA VAL A 48 6.01 2.45 9.18
C VAL A 48 5.31 2.77 7.87
N GLU A 49 5.86 3.69 7.08
CA GLU A 49 5.41 3.99 5.71
C GLU A 49 5.59 2.78 4.79
N LEU A 50 6.77 2.14 4.86
CA LEU A 50 7.12 0.97 4.05
C LEU A 50 6.25 -0.23 4.43
N ASP A 51 6.04 -0.43 5.73
CA ASP A 51 5.16 -1.48 6.27
C ASP A 51 3.69 -1.22 5.90
N ALA A 52 3.25 0.05 5.87
CA ALA A 52 1.92 0.41 5.39
C ALA A 52 1.76 0.07 3.90
N ILE A 53 2.75 0.37 3.06
CA ILE A 53 2.71 -0.01 1.64
C ILE A 53 2.71 -1.53 1.48
N ALA A 54 3.55 -2.25 2.23
CA ALA A 54 3.66 -3.70 2.16
C ALA A 54 2.34 -4.40 2.54
N SER A 55 1.71 -4.01 3.66
CA SER A 55 0.42 -4.58 4.07
C SER A 55 -0.70 -4.35 3.05
N VAL A 56 -0.79 -3.16 2.48
CA VAL A 56 -1.81 -2.79 1.48
C VAL A 56 -1.62 -3.60 0.19
N VAL A 57 -0.36 -3.80 -0.22
CA VAL A 57 0.08 -4.67 -1.32
C VAL A 57 -0.25 -6.15 -1.09
N ILE A 58 0.05 -6.67 0.11
CA ILE A 58 -0.31 -8.04 0.50
C ILE A 58 -1.83 -8.23 0.41
N GLY A 59 -2.59 -7.18 0.76
CA GLY A 59 -4.04 -7.10 0.61
C GLY A 59 -4.56 -7.01 -0.84
N GLY A 60 -3.67 -6.95 -1.84
CA GLY A 60 -4.01 -7.03 -3.26
C GLY A 60 -4.24 -5.69 -3.98
N THR A 61 -3.87 -4.55 -3.39
CA THR A 61 -3.98 -3.25 -4.08
C THR A 61 -2.76 -2.97 -4.98
N LEU A 62 -2.99 -2.43 -6.17
CA LEU A 62 -1.91 -2.06 -7.08
C LEU A 62 -1.28 -0.70 -6.73
N LEU A 63 0.06 -0.60 -6.82
CA LEU A 63 0.77 0.69 -6.63
C LEU A 63 0.48 1.68 -7.76
N SER A 64 0.19 1.17 -8.96
CA SER A 64 -0.21 1.98 -10.12
C SER A 64 -1.60 2.60 -9.96
N GLY A 65 -2.36 2.24 -8.92
CA GLY A 65 -3.72 2.69 -8.70
C GLY A 65 -4.75 1.99 -9.59
N GLY A 66 -6.02 2.31 -9.37
CA GLY A 66 -7.15 1.84 -10.20
C GLY A 66 -7.73 0.47 -9.83
N VAL A 67 -7.03 -0.35 -9.03
CA VAL A 67 -7.50 -1.68 -8.61
C VAL A 67 -7.13 -1.93 -7.14
N GLY A 68 -8.14 -2.28 -6.34
CA GLY A 68 -7.99 -2.55 -4.90
C GLY A 68 -9.30 -2.38 -4.14
N THR A 69 -9.43 -3.04 -2.99
CA THR A 69 -10.59 -2.89 -2.09
C THR A 69 -10.14 -2.62 -0.66
N VAL A 70 -10.93 -1.82 0.07
CA VAL A 70 -10.66 -1.51 1.49
C VAL A 70 -10.64 -2.79 2.34
N LEU A 71 -11.50 -3.77 2.03
CA LEU A 71 -11.53 -5.06 2.72
C LEU A 71 -10.26 -5.88 2.48
N GLY A 72 -9.76 -5.94 1.24
CA GLY A 72 -8.49 -6.61 0.94
C GLY A 72 -7.33 -6.02 1.72
N THR A 73 -7.26 -4.69 1.79
CA THR A 73 -6.28 -3.96 2.60
C THR A 73 -6.40 -4.27 4.09
N LEU A 74 -7.62 -4.34 4.64
CA LEU A 74 -7.85 -4.71 6.04
C LEU A 74 -7.24 -6.10 6.36
N PHE A 75 -7.49 -7.09 5.50
CA PHE A 75 -6.89 -8.41 5.65
C PHE A 75 -5.36 -8.39 5.51
N GLY A 76 -4.82 -7.58 4.60
CA GLY A 76 -3.37 -7.39 4.46
C GLY A 76 -2.70 -6.85 5.73
N VAL A 77 -3.32 -5.84 6.37
CA VAL A 77 -2.85 -5.30 7.67
C VAL A 77 -2.95 -6.34 8.79
N LEU A 78 -4.03 -7.13 8.82
CA LEU A 78 -4.17 -8.22 9.81
C LEU A 78 -3.11 -9.31 9.63
N ILE A 79 -2.82 -9.72 8.39
CA ILE A 79 -1.76 -10.69 8.07
C ILE A 79 -0.40 -10.14 8.53
N GLN A 80 -0.11 -8.87 8.26
CA GLN A 80 1.12 -8.23 8.73
C GLN A 80 1.22 -8.24 10.27
N GLY A 81 0.13 -7.92 10.98
CA GLY A 81 0.09 -7.97 12.45
C GLY A 81 0.32 -9.36 13.00
N LEU A 82 -0.22 -10.40 12.36
CA LEU A 82 0.04 -11.79 12.70
C LEU A 82 1.53 -12.13 12.49
N ILE A 83 2.11 -11.81 11.33
CA ILE A 83 3.53 -12.03 11.04
C ILE A 83 4.41 -11.35 12.10
N GLN A 84 4.12 -10.10 12.46
CA GLN A 84 4.86 -9.38 13.51
C GLN A 84 4.73 -10.08 14.88
N THR A 85 3.54 -10.58 15.21
CA THR A 85 3.32 -11.30 16.47
C THR A 85 4.14 -12.59 16.49
N TRP A 86 4.05 -13.42 15.45
CA TRP A 86 4.81 -14.67 15.33
C TRP A 86 6.33 -14.44 15.44
N ILE A 87 6.88 -13.45 14.73
CA ILE A 87 8.32 -13.17 14.75
C ILE A 87 8.79 -12.66 16.13
N ASN A 88 8.01 -11.80 16.80
CA ASN A 88 8.38 -11.30 18.12
C ASN A 88 8.28 -12.38 19.21
N PHE A 89 7.37 -13.35 19.08
CA PHE A 89 7.21 -14.45 20.02
C PHE A 89 8.32 -15.52 19.89
N ASP A 90 8.94 -15.69 18.71
CA ASP A 90 10.00 -16.69 18.48
C ASP A 90 11.39 -16.28 19.05
N GLY A 91 11.51 -15.06 19.62
CA GLY A 91 12.50 -14.64 20.62
C GLY A 91 14.00 -14.70 20.29
N THR A 92 14.39 -15.28 19.15
CA THR A 92 15.78 -15.65 18.82
C THR A 92 16.37 -14.87 17.63
N LEU A 93 15.55 -14.09 16.92
CA LEU A 93 15.96 -13.31 15.74
C LEU A 93 15.81 -11.81 16.00
N SER A 94 16.90 -11.07 15.82
CA SER A 94 16.94 -9.61 15.89
C SER A 94 15.84 -8.97 15.02
N SER A 95 15.14 -7.96 15.57
CA SER A 95 14.15 -7.09 14.89
C SER A 95 14.60 -6.59 13.50
N TRP A 96 15.90 -6.60 13.24
CA TRP A 96 16.49 -6.24 11.96
C TRP A 96 16.12 -7.19 10.80
N TRP A 97 15.96 -8.50 11.05
CA TRP A 97 15.60 -9.46 10.00
C TRP A 97 14.18 -9.24 9.45
N THR A 98 13.24 -8.79 10.30
CA THR A 98 11.87 -8.44 9.87
C THR A 98 11.89 -7.32 8.85
N LYS A 99 12.70 -6.28 9.08
CA LYS A 99 12.85 -5.14 8.16
C LYS A 99 13.45 -5.57 6.81
N ILE A 100 14.43 -6.48 6.84
CA ILE A 100 15.04 -7.03 5.61
C ILE A 100 14.02 -7.85 4.82
N ALA A 101 13.23 -8.70 5.48
CA ALA A 101 12.20 -9.50 4.83
C ALA A 101 11.10 -8.64 4.18
N ILE A 102 10.62 -7.59 4.87
CA ILE A 102 9.65 -6.64 4.33
C ILE A 102 10.23 -5.92 3.10
N GLY A 103 11.49 -5.48 3.18
CA GLY A 103 12.19 -4.85 2.05
C GLY A 103 12.30 -5.78 0.83
N ILE A 104 12.66 -7.05 1.03
CA ILE A 104 12.75 -8.04 -0.06
C ILE A 104 11.37 -8.33 -0.66
N LEU A 105 10.34 -8.52 0.17
CA LEU A 105 8.98 -8.77 -0.30
C LEU A 105 8.47 -7.62 -1.17
N LEU A 106 8.66 -6.39 -0.69
CA LEU A 106 8.23 -5.18 -1.40
C LEU A 106 9.01 -4.97 -2.69
N PHE A 107 10.33 -5.20 -2.68
CA PHE A 107 11.16 -5.17 -3.89
C PHE A 107 10.70 -6.22 -4.93
N ALA A 108 10.46 -7.45 -4.49
CA ALA A 108 9.97 -8.52 -5.36
C ALA A 108 8.61 -8.18 -5.97
N PHE A 109 7.70 -7.60 -5.19
CA PHE A 109 6.39 -7.19 -5.68
C PHE A 109 6.47 -6.04 -6.69
N ILE A 110 7.29 -5.02 -6.43
CA ILE A 110 7.54 -3.93 -7.40
C ILE A 110 8.15 -4.48 -8.69
N ALA A 111 9.13 -5.38 -8.59
CA ALA A 111 9.75 -6.01 -9.75
C ALA A 111 8.73 -6.80 -10.58
N LEU A 112 7.87 -7.57 -9.92
CA LEU A 112 6.77 -8.31 -10.56
C LEU A 112 5.79 -7.36 -11.24
N GLN A 113 5.32 -6.32 -10.54
CA GLN A 113 4.42 -5.31 -11.12
C GLN A 113 5.05 -4.63 -12.34
N ARG A 114 6.32 -4.23 -12.25
CA ARG A 114 7.04 -3.59 -13.34
C ARG A 114 7.16 -4.53 -14.54
N LEU A 115 7.48 -5.79 -14.32
CA LEU A 115 7.56 -6.81 -15.37
C LEU A 115 6.22 -7.01 -16.08
N LEU A 116 5.15 -7.22 -15.30
CA LEU A 116 3.80 -7.39 -15.83
C LEU A 116 3.35 -6.18 -16.65
N THR A 117 3.63 -4.98 -16.16
CA THR A 117 3.30 -3.72 -16.85
C THR A 117 4.05 -3.61 -18.17
N VAL A 118 5.36 -3.89 -18.18
CA VAL A 118 6.20 -3.85 -19.39
C VAL A 118 5.76 -4.89 -20.42
N ILE A 119 5.37 -6.09 -19.99
CA ILE A 119 4.86 -7.13 -20.88
C ILE A 119 3.53 -6.69 -21.52
N TRP A 120 2.64 -6.07 -20.76
CA TRP A 120 1.37 -5.55 -21.27
C TRP A 120 1.56 -4.39 -22.25
N ASP A 121 2.50 -3.49 -21.96
CA ASP A 121 2.82 -2.32 -22.80
C ASP A 121 3.35 -2.75 -24.18
N ARG A 122 4.10 -3.87 -24.21
CA ARG A 122 4.57 -4.48 -25.47
C ARG A 122 3.46 -5.05 -26.34
N GLN A 123 2.30 -5.42 -25.78
CA GLN A 123 1.18 -5.94 -26.56
C GLN A 123 0.31 -4.83 -27.18
N GLN A 124 0.25 -3.65 -26.56
CA GLN A 124 -0.54 -2.53 -27.08
C GLN A 124 0.14 -1.80 -28.25
N ASN A 125 1.45 -1.90 -28.39
CA ASN A 125 2.22 -1.31 -29.49
C ASN A 125 2.25 -2.16 -30.78
N ALA A 126 1.37 -3.14 -30.93
CA ALA A 126 1.22 -3.83 -32.20
C ALA A 126 0.68 -2.85 -33.26
N PRO A 127 1.38 -2.64 -34.40
CA PRO A 127 0.94 -1.71 -35.43
C PRO A 127 -0.42 -2.15 -35.96
N VAL A 128 -1.44 -1.30 -35.82
CA VAL A 128 -2.78 -1.51 -36.36
C VAL A 128 -2.65 -1.67 -37.88
N LYS A 129 -2.74 -2.91 -38.37
CA LYS A 129 -2.70 -3.24 -39.78
C LYS A 129 -3.97 -2.67 -40.43
N ARG A 130 -3.84 -1.52 -41.10
CA ARG A 130 -4.92 -0.92 -41.88
C ARG A 130 -5.29 -1.92 -42.99
N LEU A 131 -6.54 -2.38 -42.98
CA LEU A 131 -7.08 -3.23 -44.04
C LEU A 131 -7.22 -2.38 -45.33
N PRO A 132 -6.80 -2.89 -46.50
CA PRO A 132 -7.06 -2.22 -47.78
C PRO A 132 -8.57 -2.22 -48.07
N SER A 133 -9.07 -1.06 -48.49
CA SER A 133 -10.46 -0.80 -48.92
C SER A 133 -10.79 -1.47 -50.24
#